data_AF-A5KJV3-F1
#
_entry.id   AF-A5KJV3-F1
#
_cell.length_a   1.000
_cell.length_b   1.000
_cell.length_c   1.000
_cell.angle_alpha   90.00
_cell.angle_beta   90.00
_cell.angle_gamma   90.00
#
_symmetry.space_group_name_H-M   'P 1'
#
loop_
_entity.id
_entity.type
_entity.pdbx_description
1 polymer ?
#
loop_
_entity_poly.entity_id
_entity_poly.type
_entity_poly.pdbx_seq_one_letter_code
_entity_poly.pdbx_strand_id
1 'polypeptide(L)' 'MSQTALGNIIKKESIPTIPTLERICDAFGISLAQFFAGDGMRPDLTDEQEEILETWDNLNADERRILMNFVRSLKK' A
#
# COMPACT_ATOMS: atom_id res chain seq x y z
N MET A 1 19.26 0.16 -6.85
CA MET A 1 19.66 -1.10 -6.19
C MET A 1 20.11 -2.07 -7.28
N SER A 2 21.13 -2.91 -7.08
CA SER A 2 21.54 -3.88 -8.10
C SER A 2 20.67 -5.14 -8.04
N GLN A 3 20.52 -5.83 -9.17
CA GLN A 3 19.79 -7.11 -9.21
C GLN A 3 20.43 -8.17 -8.33
N THR A 4 21.77 -8.17 -8.24
CA THR A 4 22.51 -9.07 -7.34
C THR A 4 22.21 -8.80 -5.86
N ALA A 5 22.12 -7.52 -5.46
CA ALA A 5 21.77 -7.16 -4.08
C ALA A 5 20.35 -7.59 -3.70
N LEU A 6 19.38 -7.37 -4.60
CA LEU A 6 18.01 -7.87 -4.44
C LEU A 6 17.97 -9.40 -4.37
N GLY A 7 18.72 -10.08 -5.25
CA GLY A 7 18.82 -11.54 -5.26
C GLY A 7 19.33 -12.11 -3.94
N ASN A 8 20.34 -11.50 -3.34
CA ASN A 8 20.88 -11.95 -2.05
C ASN A 8 19.89 -11.72 -0.90
N ILE A 9 19.13 -10.61 -0.92
CA ILE A 9 18.05 -10.35 0.06
C ILE A 9 16.96 -11.43 -0.04
N ILE A 10 16.51 -11.75 -1.26
CA ILE A 10 15.46 -12.76 -1.51
C ILE A 10 15.92 -14.15 -1.04
N LYS A 11 17.19 -14.50 -1.29
CA LYS A 11 17.81 -15.75 -0.81
C LYS A 11 18.08 -15.77 0.69
N LYS A 12 17.82 -14.67 1.41
CA LYS A 12 18.12 -14.49 2.84
C LYS A 12 19.62 -14.57 3.17
N GLU A 13 20.48 -14.35 2.17
CA GLU A 13 21.94 -14.29 2.32
C GLU A 13 22.39 -12.92 2.85
N SER A 14 21.51 -11.90 2.76
CA SER A 14 21.74 -10.56 3.29
C SER A 14 20.45 -10.03 3.93
N ILE A 15 20.58 -9.40 5.10
CA ILE A 15 19.50 -8.65 5.72
C ILE A 15 19.54 -7.22 5.17
N PRO A 16 18.43 -6.68 4.63
CA PRO A 16 18.41 -5.29 4.16
C PRO A 16 18.58 -4.33 5.33
N THR A 17 19.37 -3.28 5.12
CA THR A 17 19.48 -2.16 6.08
C THR A 17 18.26 -1.24 6.00
N ILE A 18 18.05 -0.38 7.00
CA ILE A 18 16.95 0.60 6.97
C ILE A 18 16.96 1.47 5.70
N PRO A 19 18.08 2.06 5.25
CA PRO A 19 18.11 2.82 3.98
C PRO A 19 17.81 1.98 2.74
N THR A 20 18.09 0.67 2.80
CA THR A 20 17.75 -0.25 1.72
C THR A 20 16.25 -0.51 1.68
N LEU A 21 15.62 -0.68 2.85
CA LEU A 21 14.17 -0.81 3.00
C LEU A 21 13.44 0.46 2.59
N GLU A 22 13.92 1.64 2.95
CA GLU A 22 13.35 2.93 2.51
C GLU A 22 13.25 3.00 0.99
N ARG A 23 14.35 2.68 0.28
CA ARG A 23 14.37 2.67 -1.19
C ARG A 23 13.42 1.64 -1.81
N ILE A 24 13.17 0.53 -1.11
CA ILE A 24 12.18 -0.46 -1.53
C ILE A 24 10.77 0.10 -1.33
N CYS A 25 10.49 0.66 -0.15
CA CYS A 25 9.20 1.28 0.18
C CYS A 25 8.84 2.40 -0.80
N ASP A 26 9.79 3.28 -1.11
CA ASP A 26 9.65 4.35 -2.10
C ASP A 26 9.28 3.81 -3.49
N ALA A 27 9.90 2.70 -3.91
CA ALA A 27 9.61 2.09 -5.21
C ALA A 27 8.20 1.50 -5.29
N PHE A 28 7.62 1.11 -4.15
CA PHE A 28 6.24 0.63 -4.03
C PHE A 28 5.25 1.75 -3.66
N GLY A 29 5.71 2.97 -3.40
CA GLY A 29 4.88 4.10 -3.00
C GLY A 29 4.26 3.94 -1.60
N ILE A 30 4.94 3.24 -0.69
CA ILE A 30 4.50 2.99 0.69
C ILE A 30 5.51 3.55 1.70
N SER A 31 5.09 3.73 2.95
CA SER A 31 5.98 4.06 4.07
C SER A 31 6.57 2.81 4.74
N LEU A 32 7.63 2.98 5.54
CA LEU A 32 8.15 1.90 6.39
C LEU A 32 7.09 1.37 7.36
N ALA A 33 6.20 2.23 7.88
CA ALA A 33 5.11 1.81 8.74
C ALA A 33 4.16 0.85 8.02
N GLN A 34 3.81 1.16 6.76
CA GLN A 34 3.00 0.29 5.91
C GLN A 34 3.73 -1.01 5.53
N PHE A 35 5.05 -0.99 5.32
CA PHE A 35 5.83 -2.20 5.06
C PHE A 35 5.79 -3.20 6.22
N PHE A 36 5.77 -2.70 7.46
CA PHE A 36 5.66 -3.52 8.67
C PHE A 36 4.22 -3.70 9.17
N ALA A 37 3.23 -3.12 8.49
CA ALA A 37 1.84 -3.33 8.82
C ALA A 37 1.44 -4.78 8.49
N GLY A 38 0.73 -5.44 9.39
CA GLY A 38 0.20 -6.78 9.14
C GLY A 38 -0.77 -6.80 7.95
N ASP A 39 -1.09 -7.99 7.44
CA ASP A 39 -2.02 -8.13 6.32
C ASP A 39 -3.35 -7.41 6.60
N GLY A 40 -3.75 -6.52 5.69
CA GLY A 40 -4.98 -5.72 5.81
C GLY A 40 -4.85 -4.46 6.67
N MET A 41 -3.75 -4.27 7.40
CA MET A 41 -3.53 -3.07 8.20
C MET A 41 -3.01 -1.94 7.33
N ARG A 42 -3.71 -0.80 7.33
CA ARG A 42 -3.22 0.45 6.78
C ARG A 42 -3.01 1.45 7.91
N PRO A 43 -1.80 1.52 8.48
CA PRO A 43 -1.53 2.24 9.74
C PRO A 43 -1.64 3.76 9.61
N ASP A 44 -1.82 4.27 8.40
CA ASP A 44 -1.83 5.68 8.05
C ASP A 44 -3.16 6.16 7.46
N LEU A 45 -4.25 5.39 7.64
CA LEU A 45 -5.59 5.87 7.31
C LEU A 45 -6.17 6.70 8.45
N THR A 46 -6.95 7.72 8.09
CA THR A 46 -7.92 8.31 9.02
C THR A 46 -9.13 7.38 9.17
N ASP A 47 -9.87 7.50 10.28
CA ASP A 47 -11.11 6.75 10.51
C ASP A 47 -12.06 6.85 9.31
N GLU A 48 -12.19 8.04 8.72
CA GLU A 48 -13.01 8.28 7.52
C GLU A 48 -12.50 7.52 6.28
N GLN A 49 -11.18 7.38 6.12
CA GLN A 49 -10.59 6.63 5.01
C GLN A 49 -10.77 5.12 5.18
N GLU A 50 -10.67 4.62 6.42
CA GLU A 50 -10.94 3.22 6.75
C GLU A 50 -12.41 2.86 6.50
N GLU A 51 -13.34 3.68 6.98
CA GLU A 51 -14.79 3.50 6.76
C GLU A 51 -15.14 3.41 5.27
N ILE A 52 -14.51 4.26 4.43
CA ILE A 52 -14.71 4.21 2.97
C ILE A 52 -14.25 2.88 2.37
N LEU A 53 -13.12 2.32 2.85
CA LEU A 53 -12.59 1.04 2.36
C LEU A 53 -13.43 -0.14 2.83
N GLU A 54 -13.84 -0.17 4.10
CA GLU A 54 -14.75 -1.20 4.63
C GLU A 54 -16.09 -1.17 3.88
N THR A 55 -16.62 0.02 3.63
CA THR A 55 -17.83 0.20 2.83
C THR A 55 -17.62 -0.33 1.41
N TRP A 56 -16.50 0.02 0.78
CA TRP A 56 -16.14 -0.41 -0.57
C TRP A 56 -16.12 -1.94 -0.74
N ASP A 57 -15.58 -2.65 0.25
CA ASP A 57 -15.45 -4.11 0.21
C ASP A 57 -16.82 -4.80 0.17
N ASN A 58 -17.85 -4.18 0.73
CA ASN A 58 -19.23 -4.68 0.73
C ASN A 58 -20.02 -4.35 -0.55
N LEU A 59 -19.49 -3.49 -1.43
CA LEU A 59 -20.18 -3.08 -2.65
C LEU A 59 -20.03 -4.08 -3.79
N ASN A 60 -21.08 -4.24 -4.59
CA ASN A 60 -21.01 -4.96 -5.86
C ASN A 60 -20.34 -4.11 -6.97
N ALA A 61 -20.10 -4.74 -8.13
CA ALA A 61 -19.38 -4.10 -9.24
C ALA A 61 -20.05 -2.81 -9.75
N ASP A 62 -21.38 -2.76 -9.80
CA ASP A 62 -22.12 -1.58 -10.26
C ASP A 62 -22.08 -0.45 -9.23
N GLU A 63 -22.23 -0.77 -7.95
CA GLU A 63 -22.13 0.20 -6.85
C GLU A 63 -20.72 0.80 -6.76
N ARG A 64 -19.68 -0.03 -6.86
CA ARG A 64 -18.28 0.42 -6.93
C ARG A 64 -18.07 1.39 -8.10
N ARG A 65 -18.64 1.09 -9.27
CA ARG A 65 -18.55 1.97 -10.44
C ARG A 65 -19.22 3.33 -10.19
N ILE A 66 -20.39 3.35 -9.56
CA ILE A 66 -21.11 4.58 -9.21
C ILE A 66 -20.29 5.40 -8.21
N LEU A 67 -19.83 4.77 -7.12
CA LEU A 67 -19.02 5.42 -6.09
C LEU A 67 -17.75 6.04 -6.69
N MET A 68 -17.02 5.32 -7.54
CA MET A 68 -15.83 5.87 -8.19
C MET A 68 -16.14 7.03 -9.13
N ASN A 69 -17.24 6.97 -9.88
CA ASN A 69 -17.65 8.07 -10.75
C ASN A 69 -17.98 9.31 -9.93
N PHE A 70 -18.68 9.14 -8.80
CA PHE A 70 -18.96 10.23 -7.87
C PHE A 70 -17.67 10.83 -7.31
N VAL A 71 -16.78 10.03 -6.73
CA VAL A 71 -15.49 10.51 -6.18
C VAL A 71 -14.65 11.23 -7.25
N ARG A 72 -14.62 10.71 -8.49
CA ARG A 72 -13.93 11.36 -9.60
C ARG A 72 -14.54 12.70 -9.99
N SER A 73 -15.86 12.85 -9.89
CA SER A 73 -16.54 14.13 -10.16
C SER A 73 -16.19 15.21 -9.13
N LEU A 74 -15.78 14.81 -7.93
CA LEU A 74 -15.33 15.73 -6.87
C LEU A 74 -13.87 16.16 -7.04
N LYS A 75 -13.06 15.39 -7.76
CA LYS A 75 -11.70 15.80 -8.15
C LYS A 75 -11.82 16.86 -9.25
N LYS A 76 -11.53 18.12 -8.89
CA LYS A 76 -11.26 19.18 -9.87
C LYS A 76 -10.00 18.87 -10.67
#